data_AF-A0A483QZ15-F1
#
_entry.id   AF-A0A483QZ15-F1
#
_cell.length_a   1.000
_cell.length_b   1.000
_cell.length_c   1.000
_cell.angle_alpha   90.00
_cell.angle_beta   90.00
_cell.angle_gamma   90.00
#
_symmetry.space_group_name_H-M   'P 1'
#
loop_
_entity.id
_entity.type
_entity.pdbx_description
1 polymer ?
#
loop_
_entity_poly.entity_id
_entity_poly.type
_entity_poly.pdbx_seq_one_letter_code
_entity_poly.pdbx_strand_id
1 'polypeptide(L)'
;HTGPLTSGGLTNDATPALSGTAEAGSTVTIYDGSTVLGTAVADEDGHWRFTPDPLGEGEHRLSTTVTDVAGNTSGHSPDFVLTVDTTVAPVSDLQVTDNVGEEQGVVSNGGITDDTTPTLSGTAEPGSTVTIFDKGIQIGTALVAENGNWSFTTSALPKGEHSFTTVVTDEAGNTSDSSPPFVVTIELIDDSDADADSDSDSDSDSDSDSDSDSDSDSDSDSDSDSDSDSDSESD
;
A
#
# COMPACT_ATOMS: atom_id res chain seq x y z
N HIS A 1 -3.24 9.65 20.49
CA HIS A 1 -2.11 9.97 21.39
C HIS A 1 -2.64 10.23 22.81
N THR A 2 -2.04 9.73 23.89
CA THR A 2 -2.47 10.05 25.27
C THR A 2 -1.32 10.68 26.06
N GLY A 3 -1.52 11.88 26.60
CA GLY A 3 -0.51 12.57 27.40
C GLY A 3 -0.79 14.07 27.50
N PRO A 4 -0.02 14.80 28.33
CA PRO A 4 -0.12 16.26 28.39
C PRO A 4 0.30 16.86 27.05
N LEU A 5 -0.54 17.74 26.51
CA LEU A 5 -0.26 18.49 25.29
C LEU A 5 0.63 19.70 25.58
N THR A 6 1.49 20.05 24.62
CA THR A 6 2.23 21.31 24.61
C THR A 6 1.59 22.29 23.64
N SER A 7 1.70 23.60 23.90
CA SER A 7 1.22 24.62 22.97
C SER A 7 1.91 24.47 21.61
N GLY A 8 1.13 24.53 20.52
CA GLY A 8 1.52 24.19 19.15
C GLY A 8 1.43 22.71 18.80
N GLY A 9 0.91 21.86 19.69
CA GLY A 9 0.79 20.42 19.48
C GLY A 9 -0.41 20.03 18.61
N LEU A 10 -0.29 18.85 18.00
CA LEU A 10 -1.36 18.15 17.27
C LEU A 10 -2.03 17.11 18.18
N THR A 11 -3.34 16.93 18.08
CA THR A 11 -4.08 15.94 18.89
C THR A 11 -5.24 15.33 18.12
N ASN A 12 -5.48 14.04 18.39
CA ASN A 12 -6.68 13.33 17.96
C ASN A 12 -7.80 13.26 19.01
N ASP A 13 -7.70 14.08 20.06
CA ASP A 13 -8.75 14.23 21.07
C ASP A 13 -9.44 15.58 20.89
N ALA A 14 -10.70 15.56 20.44
CA ALA A 14 -11.54 16.76 20.32
C ALA A 14 -12.01 17.31 21.69
N THR A 15 -11.79 16.58 22.79
CA THR A 15 -12.24 16.95 24.15
C THR A 15 -11.07 17.06 25.13
N PRO A 16 -10.00 17.82 24.82
CA PRO A 16 -8.82 17.84 25.66
C PRO A 16 -9.15 18.38 27.05
N ALA A 17 -8.73 17.64 28.08
CA ALA A 17 -8.90 18.08 29.47
C ALA A 17 -7.98 19.27 29.77
N LEU A 18 -8.58 20.43 30.04
CA LEU A 18 -7.88 21.62 30.50
C LEU A 18 -7.78 21.62 32.02
N SER A 19 -6.64 22.08 32.53
CA SER A 19 -6.44 22.26 33.96
C SER A 19 -5.43 23.35 34.25
N GLY A 20 -5.49 23.89 35.45
CA GLY A 20 -4.56 24.91 35.90
C GLY A 20 -4.80 25.26 37.36
N THR A 21 -4.29 26.43 37.76
CA THR A 21 -4.46 26.98 39.10
C THR A 21 -5.03 28.39 39.07
N ALA A 22 -5.76 28.74 40.12
CA ALA A 22 -6.27 30.09 40.40
C ALA A 22 -6.47 30.24 41.92
N GLU A 23 -6.79 31.45 42.40
CA GLU A 23 -7.17 31.64 43.80
C GLU A 23 -8.42 30.80 44.15
N ALA A 24 -8.39 30.10 45.28
CA ALA A 24 -9.46 29.21 45.72
C ALA A 24 -10.85 29.91 45.71
N GLY A 25 -11.84 29.24 45.14
CA GLY A 25 -13.20 29.79 44.97
C GLY A 25 -13.36 30.80 43.83
N SER A 26 -12.29 31.15 43.11
CA SER A 26 -12.38 31.99 41.91
C SER A 26 -13.01 31.24 40.74
N THR A 27 -13.72 31.97 39.90
CA THR A 27 -14.28 31.44 38.65
C THR A 27 -13.30 31.65 37.51
N VAL A 28 -12.88 30.57 36.88
CA VAL A 28 -12.07 30.56 35.66
C VAL A 28 -13.01 30.48 34.47
N THR A 29 -12.92 31.43 33.53
CA THR A 29 -13.63 31.38 32.25
C THR A 29 -12.66 30.93 31.17
N ILE A 30 -13.03 29.90 30.41
CA ILE A 30 -12.21 29.28 29.37
C ILE A 30 -12.72 29.74 28.00
N TYR A 31 -11.79 30.11 27.12
CA TYR A 31 -12.08 30.63 25.78
C TYR A 31 -11.35 29.82 24.72
N ASP A 32 -11.95 29.79 23.52
CA ASP A 32 -11.27 29.51 22.25
C ASP A 32 -11.36 30.76 21.36
N GLY A 33 -10.22 31.42 21.18
CA GLY A 33 -10.18 32.77 20.64
C GLY A 33 -11.01 33.73 21.51
N SER A 34 -12.08 34.28 20.94
CA SER A 34 -13.03 35.15 21.66
C SER A 34 -14.29 34.44 22.16
N THR A 35 -14.47 33.16 21.81
CA THR A 35 -15.66 32.38 22.16
C THR A 35 -15.48 31.77 23.55
N VAL A 36 -16.45 31.98 24.44
CA VAL A 36 -16.46 31.30 25.76
C VAL A 36 -16.87 29.85 25.54
N LEU A 37 -15.99 28.92 25.95
CA LEU A 37 -16.30 27.48 26.00
C LEU A 37 -17.06 27.11 27.26
N GLY A 38 -16.74 27.76 28.38
CA GLY A 38 -17.38 27.50 29.66
C GLY A 38 -16.61 28.07 30.84
N THR A 39 -16.98 27.61 32.04
CA THR A 39 -16.37 28.06 33.29
C THR A 39 -16.06 26.88 34.21
N ALA A 40 -15.00 27.02 35.01
CA ALA A 40 -14.67 26.11 36.11
C ALA A 40 -14.40 26.92 37.38
N VAL A 41 -14.66 26.35 38.55
CA VAL A 41 -14.34 26.98 39.84
C VAL A 41 -13.09 26.32 40.39
N ALA A 42 -12.14 27.13 40.88
CA ALA A 42 -10.96 26.62 41.58
C ALA A 42 -11.35 26.06 42.95
N ASP A 43 -10.89 24.85 43.25
CA ASP A 43 -11.13 24.19 44.53
C ASP A 43 -10.39 24.88 45.70
N GLU A 44 -10.52 24.32 46.91
CA GLU A 44 -9.89 24.88 48.12
C GLU A 44 -8.35 24.91 48.04
N ASP A 45 -7.76 24.01 47.23
CA ASP A 45 -6.32 23.96 46.96
C ASP A 45 -5.92 24.85 45.77
N GLY A 46 -6.88 25.52 45.12
CA GLY A 46 -6.69 26.41 43.99
C GLY A 46 -6.59 25.72 42.64
N HIS A 47 -6.90 24.42 42.52
CA HIS A 47 -6.88 23.71 41.25
C HIS A 47 -8.23 23.79 40.53
N TRP A 48 -8.21 23.84 39.21
CA TRP A 48 -9.41 23.74 38.40
C TRP A 48 -9.20 22.77 37.24
N ARG A 49 -10.31 22.20 36.77
CA ARG A 49 -10.37 21.32 35.59
C ARG A 49 -11.60 21.67 34.76
N PHE A 50 -11.46 21.57 33.45
CA PHE A 50 -12.53 21.77 32.50
C PHE A 50 -12.36 20.84 31.30
N THR A 51 -13.43 20.20 30.87
CA THR A 51 -13.47 19.45 29.62
C THR A 51 -14.48 20.15 28.71
N PRO A 52 -14.07 20.63 27.52
CA PRO A 52 -14.98 21.32 26.62
C PRO A 52 -15.95 20.33 25.98
N ASP A 53 -17.03 20.85 25.39
CA ASP A 53 -17.70 20.12 24.31
C ASP A 53 -16.70 19.87 23.17
N PRO A 54 -16.92 18.86 22.30
CA PRO A 54 -15.98 18.54 21.22
C PRO A 54 -15.62 19.77 20.38
N LEU A 55 -14.33 20.08 20.36
CA LEU A 55 -13.73 21.08 19.48
C LEU A 55 -13.78 20.56 18.04
N GLY A 56 -13.90 21.49 17.09
CA GLY A 56 -13.91 21.15 15.66
C GLY A 56 -12.52 20.76 15.15
N GLU A 57 -12.44 20.39 13.87
CA GLU A 57 -11.14 20.19 13.20
C GLU A 57 -10.38 21.52 13.06
N GLY A 58 -9.06 21.47 13.21
CA GLY A 58 -8.14 22.58 12.94
C GLY A 58 -7.53 23.25 14.18
N GLU A 59 -6.97 24.45 13.97
CA GLU A 59 -6.27 25.21 15.01
C GLU A 59 -7.26 25.86 16.00
N HIS A 60 -7.01 25.66 17.29
CA HIS A 60 -7.68 26.28 18.43
C HIS A 60 -6.71 27.11 19.27
N ARG A 61 -7.19 28.22 19.83
CA ARG A 61 -6.40 29.15 20.65
C ARG A 61 -7.03 29.31 22.01
N LEU A 62 -6.64 28.44 22.93
CA LEU A 62 -7.25 28.35 24.25
C LEU A 62 -6.64 29.36 25.21
N SER A 63 -7.48 30.13 25.90
CA SER A 63 -7.04 31.06 26.93
C SER A 63 -8.02 31.12 28.09
N THR A 64 -7.62 31.73 29.20
CA THR A 64 -8.46 31.85 30.39
C THR A 64 -8.47 33.26 30.95
N THR A 65 -9.57 33.64 31.59
CA THR A 65 -9.64 34.76 32.53
C THR A 65 -10.09 34.24 33.90
N VAL A 66 -9.75 34.97 34.96
CA VAL A 66 -10.10 34.59 36.33
C VAL A 66 -10.84 35.74 36.99
N THR A 67 -11.99 35.44 37.58
CA THR A 67 -12.79 36.36 38.39
C THR A 67 -12.77 35.91 39.84
N ASP A 68 -12.27 36.76 40.74
CA ASP A 68 -12.22 36.48 42.18
C ASP A 68 -13.62 36.54 42.85
N VAL A 69 -13.70 36.14 44.11
CA VAL A 69 -14.96 36.16 44.89
C VAL A 69 -15.52 37.57 45.13
N ALA A 70 -14.69 38.61 44.97
CA ALA A 70 -15.07 40.01 45.08
C ALA A 70 -15.54 40.60 43.73
N GLY A 71 -15.41 39.86 42.63
CA GLY A 71 -15.82 40.24 41.28
C GLY A 71 -14.74 40.92 40.43
N ASN A 72 -13.47 40.96 40.85
CA ASN A 72 -12.39 41.49 40.03
C ASN A 72 -11.96 40.45 38.99
N THR A 73 -11.84 40.87 37.72
CA THR A 73 -11.48 39.96 36.61
C THR A 73 -10.11 40.31 36.03
N SER A 74 -9.30 39.30 35.75
CA SER A 74 -7.98 39.43 35.10
C SER A 74 -8.08 39.76 33.61
N GLY A 75 -6.93 40.05 32.99
CA GLY A 75 -6.79 39.90 31.53
C GLY A 75 -6.73 38.43 31.11
N HIS A 76 -6.72 38.17 29.80
CA HIS A 76 -6.49 36.82 29.27
C HIS A 76 -5.08 36.31 29.58
N SER A 77 -4.97 35.01 29.86
CA SER A 77 -3.70 34.29 29.82
C SER A 77 -3.09 34.30 28.41
N PRO A 78 -1.79 33.99 28.24
CA PRO A 78 -1.24 33.66 26.93
C PRO A 78 -2.03 32.52 26.26
N ASP A 79 -2.05 32.52 24.93
CA ASP A 79 -2.69 31.47 24.13
C ASP A 79 -1.97 30.12 24.33
N PHE A 80 -2.76 29.09 24.61
CA PHE A 80 -2.39 27.70 24.41
C PHE A 80 -2.96 27.27 23.04
N VAL A 81 -2.08 27.12 22.05
CA VAL A 81 -2.47 26.73 20.70
C VAL A 81 -2.48 25.20 20.61
N LEU A 82 -3.48 24.62 19.98
CA LEU A 82 -3.45 23.22 19.60
C LEU A 82 -4.18 23.03 18.28
N THR A 83 -3.81 22.00 17.52
CA THR A 83 -4.54 21.58 16.33
C THR A 83 -5.26 20.28 16.64
N VAL A 84 -6.59 20.29 16.53
CA VAL A 84 -7.40 19.07 16.57
C VAL A 84 -7.42 18.49 15.17
N ASP A 85 -7.08 17.21 15.08
CA ASP A 85 -7.18 16.39 13.90
C ASP A 85 -7.73 15.02 14.30
N THR A 86 -9.00 14.75 14.02
CA THR A 86 -9.65 13.48 14.41
C THR A 86 -9.92 12.53 13.25
N THR A 87 -9.42 12.84 12.05
CA THR A 87 -9.81 12.09 10.85
C THR A 87 -8.63 11.79 9.95
N VAL A 88 -8.55 10.55 9.47
CA VAL A 88 -7.64 10.17 8.39
C VAL A 88 -8.37 9.33 7.35
N ALA A 89 -8.07 9.58 6.07
CA ALA A 89 -8.65 8.82 4.96
C ALA A 89 -7.85 7.52 4.70
N PRO A 90 -8.49 6.44 4.21
CA PRO A 90 -7.77 5.28 3.71
C PRO A 90 -6.97 5.61 2.44
N VAL A 91 -6.08 4.70 2.05
CA VAL A 91 -5.34 4.78 0.78
C VAL A 91 -6.31 4.97 -0.39
N SER A 92 -5.95 5.87 -1.31
CA SER A 92 -6.57 6.01 -2.63
C SER A 92 -5.66 5.44 -3.71
N ASP A 93 -6.26 4.98 -4.81
CA ASP A 93 -5.55 4.46 -5.99
C ASP A 93 -4.50 3.37 -5.67
N LEU A 94 -4.88 2.38 -4.86
CA LEU A 94 -4.02 1.22 -4.59
C LEU A 94 -3.75 0.46 -5.91
N GLN A 95 -2.48 0.32 -6.25
CA GLN A 95 -1.98 -0.39 -7.41
C GLN A 95 -1.00 -1.48 -7.00
N VAL A 96 -0.94 -2.55 -7.81
CA VAL A 96 0.07 -3.59 -7.73
C VAL A 96 0.79 -3.64 -9.07
N THR A 97 2.12 -3.69 -9.05
CA THR A 97 2.96 -3.71 -10.25
C THR A 97 3.89 -4.92 -10.22
N ASP A 98 3.98 -5.58 -11.36
CA ASP A 98 4.89 -6.65 -11.74
C ASP A 98 6.12 -6.06 -12.47
N ASN A 99 7.32 -6.51 -12.11
CA ASN A 99 8.57 -6.17 -12.80
C ASN A 99 9.44 -7.41 -13.18
N VAL A 100 8.84 -8.60 -13.24
CA VAL A 100 9.46 -9.88 -13.59
C VAL A 100 8.86 -10.40 -14.90
N GLY A 101 9.56 -11.30 -15.58
CA GLY A 101 9.02 -11.98 -16.77
C GLY A 101 8.86 -11.09 -18.01
N GLU A 102 8.11 -11.61 -18.98
CA GLU A 102 7.80 -10.93 -20.25
C GLU A 102 6.62 -9.94 -20.10
N GLU A 103 5.68 -10.23 -19.20
CA GLU A 103 4.49 -9.42 -18.95
C GLU A 103 4.63 -8.54 -17.70
N GLN A 104 5.33 -7.41 -17.85
CA GLN A 104 5.53 -6.45 -16.75
C GLN A 104 4.51 -5.31 -16.76
N GLY A 105 4.29 -4.71 -15.59
CA GLY A 105 3.47 -3.50 -15.43
C GLY A 105 2.38 -3.65 -14.39
N VAL A 106 1.36 -2.80 -14.49
CA VAL A 106 0.26 -2.78 -13.50
C VAL A 106 -0.60 -4.04 -13.63
N VAL A 107 -0.71 -4.79 -12.53
CA VAL A 107 -1.59 -5.95 -12.41
C VAL A 107 -2.99 -5.45 -12.04
N SER A 108 -4.02 -5.93 -12.73
CA SER A 108 -5.41 -5.60 -12.41
C SER A 108 -5.88 -6.35 -11.16
N ASN A 109 -6.89 -5.83 -10.44
CA ASN A 109 -7.49 -6.54 -9.31
C ASN A 109 -8.13 -7.87 -9.79
N GLY A 110 -7.73 -8.97 -9.17
CA GLY A 110 -8.04 -10.34 -9.58
C GLY A 110 -7.12 -10.91 -10.68
N GLY A 111 -6.06 -10.18 -11.03
CA GLY A 111 -5.09 -10.57 -12.06
C GLY A 111 -4.08 -11.63 -11.60
N ILE A 112 -3.23 -12.02 -12.54
CA ILE A 112 -2.15 -13.00 -12.36
C ILE A 112 -0.80 -12.30 -12.61
N THR A 113 0.26 -12.76 -11.94
CA THR A 113 1.64 -12.26 -12.07
C THR A 113 2.62 -13.40 -11.83
N ASP A 114 3.79 -13.37 -12.46
CA ASP A 114 4.90 -14.28 -12.15
C ASP A 114 5.91 -13.68 -11.15
N ASP A 115 5.77 -12.40 -10.80
CA ASP A 115 6.54 -11.72 -9.77
C ASP A 115 6.13 -12.17 -8.36
N THR A 116 7.09 -12.76 -7.65
CA THR A 116 6.91 -13.13 -6.23
C THR A 116 7.10 -11.97 -5.27
N THR A 117 7.55 -10.82 -5.74
CA THR A 117 7.85 -9.60 -4.97
C THR A 117 7.11 -8.37 -5.51
N PRO A 118 5.78 -8.45 -5.71
CA PRO A 118 5.03 -7.35 -6.32
C PRO A 118 5.20 -6.06 -5.54
N THR A 119 5.20 -4.94 -6.28
CA THR A 119 5.27 -3.60 -5.69
C THR A 119 3.88 -2.99 -5.58
N LEU A 120 3.48 -2.66 -4.35
CA LEU A 120 2.25 -1.95 -4.04
C LEU A 120 2.52 -0.44 -3.97
N SER A 121 1.62 0.35 -4.53
CA SER A 121 1.71 1.81 -4.48
C SER A 121 0.32 2.44 -4.40
N GLY A 122 0.28 3.74 -4.10
CA GLY A 122 -0.95 4.51 -4.10
C GLY A 122 -0.72 5.89 -3.50
N THR A 123 -1.82 6.53 -3.11
CA THR A 123 -1.81 7.84 -2.45
C THR A 123 -2.47 7.81 -1.09
N ALA A 124 -2.00 8.68 -0.20
CA ALA A 124 -2.56 8.90 1.13
C ALA A 124 -2.10 10.28 1.64
N GLU A 125 -2.50 10.65 2.86
CA GLU A 125 -2.09 11.92 3.46
C GLU A 125 -0.56 11.98 3.67
N PRO A 126 0.13 13.05 3.22
CA PRO A 126 1.56 13.24 3.45
C PRO A 126 1.97 13.09 4.92
N GLY A 127 3.10 12.44 5.18
CA GLY A 127 3.59 12.23 6.55
C GLY A 127 2.89 11.11 7.32
N SER A 128 1.75 10.61 6.82
CA SER A 128 1.10 9.42 7.38
C SER A 128 1.86 8.13 7.06
N THR A 129 1.53 7.07 7.78
CA THR A 129 2.08 5.72 7.57
C THR A 129 0.99 4.79 7.04
N VAL A 130 1.26 4.13 5.92
CA VAL A 130 0.43 3.04 5.39
C VAL A 130 0.92 1.73 5.98
N THR A 131 0.03 0.98 6.62
CA THR A 131 0.26 -0.41 7.03
C THR A 131 -0.35 -1.34 5.98
N ILE A 132 0.45 -2.29 5.49
CA ILE A 132 0.07 -3.21 4.42
C ILE A 132 -0.14 -4.60 5.01
N PHE A 133 -1.24 -5.24 4.62
CA PHE A 133 -1.60 -6.60 5.02
C PHE A 133 -1.77 -7.49 3.80
N ASP A 134 -1.44 -8.78 3.94
CA ASP A 134 -1.84 -9.84 3.03
C ASP A 134 -2.65 -10.89 3.80
N LYS A 135 -3.88 -11.17 3.34
CA LYS A 135 -4.83 -12.09 4.01
C LYS A 135 -5.03 -11.76 5.49
N GLY A 136 -5.01 -10.47 5.83
CA GLY A 136 -5.17 -9.96 7.19
C GLY A 136 -3.92 -10.02 8.07
N ILE A 137 -2.78 -10.50 7.56
CA ILE A 137 -1.49 -10.49 8.28
C ILE A 137 -0.68 -9.29 7.82
N GLN A 138 -0.19 -8.48 8.76
CA GLN A 138 0.67 -7.34 8.43
C GLN A 138 1.99 -7.82 7.82
N ILE A 139 2.30 -7.34 6.61
CA ILE A 139 3.53 -7.69 5.88
C ILE A 139 4.53 -6.54 5.83
N GLY A 140 4.10 -5.31 6.13
CA GLY A 140 4.99 -4.16 6.17
C GLY A 140 4.29 -2.83 6.39
N THR A 141 5.08 -1.77 6.31
CA THR A 141 4.62 -0.37 6.40
C THR A 141 5.38 0.48 5.39
N ALA A 142 4.74 1.55 4.89
CA ALA A 142 5.37 2.56 4.04
C ALA A 142 5.02 3.96 4.54
N LEU A 143 6.01 4.86 4.55
CA LEU A 143 5.78 6.28 4.82
C LEU A 143 5.25 6.95 3.56
N VAL A 144 4.23 7.80 3.72
CA VAL A 144 3.71 8.62 2.63
C VAL A 144 4.58 9.86 2.47
N ALA A 145 5.13 10.06 1.27
CA ALA A 145 5.97 11.19 0.99
C ALA A 145 5.18 12.51 0.94
N GLU A 146 5.89 13.64 0.96
CA GLU A 146 5.30 15.00 0.88
C GLU A 146 4.42 15.24 -0.36
N ASN A 147 4.63 14.48 -1.42
CA ASN A 147 3.81 14.54 -2.63
C ASN A 147 2.56 13.64 -2.57
N GLY A 148 2.27 13.02 -1.43
CA GLY A 148 1.13 12.14 -1.20
C GLY A 148 1.30 10.71 -1.70
N ASN A 149 2.43 10.36 -2.35
CA ASN A 149 2.66 9.02 -2.88
C ASN A 149 3.37 8.12 -1.85
N TRP A 150 3.07 6.83 -1.89
CA TRP A 150 3.79 5.80 -1.16
C TRP A 150 4.05 4.59 -2.06
N SER A 151 5.06 3.80 -1.71
CA SER A 151 5.43 2.57 -2.42
C SER A 151 5.98 1.55 -1.44
N PHE A 152 5.66 0.28 -1.65
CA PHE A 152 6.11 -0.85 -0.85
C PHE A 152 6.33 -2.07 -1.74
N THR A 153 7.57 -2.53 -1.84
CA THR A 153 7.89 -3.81 -2.48
C THR A 153 7.83 -4.91 -1.42
N THR A 154 7.05 -5.95 -1.69
CA THR A 154 6.88 -7.07 -0.76
C THR A 154 8.17 -7.89 -0.63
N SER A 155 8.30 -8.62 0.48
CA SER A 155 9.21 -9.78 0.50
C SER A 155 8.59 -10.91 -0.32
N ALA A 156 9.42 -11.87 -0.78
CA ALA A 156 8.97 -12.97 -1.61
C ALA A 156 7.74 -13.69 -1.03
N LEU A 157 6.66 -13.69 -1.80
CA LEU A 157 5.38 -14.31 -1.51
C LEU A 157 5.30 -15.69 -2.21
N PRO A 158 4.64 -16.68 -1.58
CA PRO A 158 4.46 -18.00 -2.17
C PRO A 158 3.52 -17.97 -3.39
N LYS A 159 3.55 -19.02 -4.22
CA LYS A 159 2.55 -19.24 -5.28
C LYS A 159 1.13 -19.27 -4.69
N GLY A 160 0.19 -18.68 -5.42
CA GLY A 160 -1.25 -18.74 -5.13
C GLY A 160 -1.89 -17.37 -5.00
N GLU A 161 -3.15 -17.35 -4.58
CA GLU A 161 -3.92 -16.11 -4.38
C GLU A 161 -3.39 -15.33 -3.17
N HIS A 162 -3.27 -14.01 -3.31
CA HIS A 162 -2.94 -13.03 -2.28
C HIS A 162 -4.02 -11.94 -2.24
N SER A 163 -4.33 -11.42 -1.06
CA SER A 163 -5.38 -10.42 -0.86
C SER A 163 -4.83 -9.29 -0.02
N PHE A 164 -4.40 -8.23 -0.70
CA PHE A 164 -3.79 -7.07 -0.07
C PHE A 164 -4.85 -6.08 0.43
N THR A 165 -4.67 -5.61 1.67
CA THR A 165 -5.44 -4.50 2.24
C THR A 165 -4.50 -3.53 2.92
N THR A 166 -4.90 -2.27 3.02
CA THR A 166 -4.12 -1.24 3.70
C THR A 166 -4.92 -0.54 4.79
N VAL A 167 -4.20 0.05 5.74
CA VAL A 167 -4.72 0.95 6.79
C VAL A 167 -3.76 2.12 6.90
N VAL A 168 -4.27 3.34 7.03
CA VAL A 168 -3.45 4.56 7.18
C VAL A 168 -3.48 5.02 8.63
N THR A 169 -2.34 5.47 9.15
CA THR A 169 -2.23 6.16 10.42
C THR A 169 -1.53 7.50 10.23
N ASP A 170 -2.20 8.61 10.57
CA ASP A 170 -1.64 9.96 10.43
C ASP A 170 -0.71 10.35 11.60
N GLU A 171 -0.25 11.61 11.60
CA GLU A 171 0.62 12.15 12.63
C GLU A 171 -0.11 12.38 13.98
N ALA A 172 -1.41 12.70 13.94
CA ALA A 172 -2.25 12.84 15.13
C ALA A 172 -2.52 11.47 15.82
N GLY A 173 -2.30 10.38 15.08
CA GLY A 173 -2.54 9.01 15.49
C GLY A 173 -3.96 8.52 15.23
N ASN A 174 -4.71 9.16 14.32
CA ASN A 174 -5.94 8.59 13.79
C ASN A 174 -5.63 7.38 12.93
N THR A 175 -6.57 6.45 12.84
CA THR A 175 -6.44 5.25 12.01
C THR A 175 -7.65 5.17 11.10
N SER A 176 -7.43 4.97 9.80
CA SER A 176 -8.53 4.84 8.84
C SER A 176 -9.18 3.46 8.89
N ASP A 177 -10.34 3.34 8.26
CA ASP A 177 -10.89 2.04 7.88
C ASP A 177 -9.93 1.29 6.95
N SER A 178 -10.04 -0.04 6.93
CA SER A 178 -9.27 -0.83 5.98
C SER A 178 -9.73 -0.59 4.55
N SER A 179 -8.78 -0.53 3.61
CA SER A 179 -9.09 -0.45 2.18
C SER A 179 -9.91 -1.66 1.71
N PRO A 180 -10.64 -1.54 0.58
CA PRO A 180 -11.10 -2.71 -0.14
C PRO A 180 -9.93 -3.65 -0.48
N PRO A 181 -10.16 -4.98 -0.53
CA PRO A 181 -9.10 -5.93 -0.88
C PRO A 181 -8.71 -5.80 -2.35
N PHE A 182 -7.40 -5.85 -2.59
CA PHE A 182 -6.80 -6.00 -3.91
C PHE A 182 -6.23 -7.41 -4.03
N VAL A 183 -6.83 -8.23 -4.88
CA VAL A 183 -6.49 -9.64 -5.06
C VAL A 183 -5.52 -9.80 -6.22
N VAL A 184 -4.49 -10.61 -6.06
CA VAL A 184 -3.54 -11.01 -7.10
C VAL A 184 -3.22 -12.48 -6.93
N THR A 185 -3.11 -13.24 -8.02
CA THR A 185 -2.64 -14.62 -7.99
C THR A 185 -1.22 -14.69 -8.51
N ILE A 186 -0.29 -15.16 -7.69
CA ILE A 186 1.08 -15.42 -8.11
C ILE A 186 1.13 -16.80 -8.75
N GLU A 187 1.53 -16.87 -10.02
CA GLU A 187 1.75 -18.10 -10.77
C GLU A 187 3.16 -18.10 -11.37
N LEU A 188 4.00 -19.04 -10.93
CA LEU A 188 5.32 -19.20 -11.51
C LEU A 188 5.20 -19.93 -12.84
N ILE A 189 5.77 -19.35 -13.90
CA ILE A 189 6.10 -20.09 -15.11
C ILE A 189 7.22 -21.09 -14.77
N ASP A 190 6.95 -22.36 -15.01
CA ASP A 190 7.94 -23.42 -14.82
C ASP A 190 8.79 -23.47 -16.10
N ASP A 191 10.11 -23.30 -15.97
CA ASP A 191 11.08 -23.32 -17.08
C ASP A 191 11.18 -24.72 -17.74
N SER A 192 10.48 -25.73 -17.20
CA SER A 192 10.48 -27.09 -17.73
C SER A 192 9.65 -27.31 -19.00
N ASP A 193 8.93 -26.32 -19.51
CA ASP A 193 8.18 -26.42 -20.78
C ASP A 193 8.96 -25.85 -21.99
N ALA A 194 10.16 -25.31 -21.77
CA ALA A 194 11.02 -24.77 -22.84
C ALA A 194 11.89 -25.82 -23.57
N ASP A 195 11.98 -27.05 -23.05
CA ASP A 195 12.88 -28.10 -23.57
C ASP A 195 12.16 -29.20 -24.41
N ALA A 196 10.90 -29.02 -24.79
CA ALA A 196 10.13 -30.10 -25.45
C ALA A 196 10.25 -30.20 -26.98
N ASP A 197 11.08 -29.40 -27.67
CA ASP A 197 11.14 -29.41 -29.14
C ASP A 197 12.56 -29.29 -29.75
N SER A 198 13.55 -29.98 -29.17
CA SER A 198 14.87 -30.15 -29.82
C SER A 198 15.35 -31.60 -29.91
N ASP A 199 14.47 -32.56 -30.20
CA ASP A 199 14.89 -33.90 -30.61
C ASP A 199 14.47 -34.16 -32.07
N SER A 200 15.31 -33.71 -33.01
CA SER A 200 15.47 -34.39 -34.30
C SER A 200 16.94 -34.77 -34.49
N ASP A 201 17.37 -35.77 -33.71
CA ASP A 201 18.56 -36.55 -33.99
C ASP A 201 18.38 -37.26 -35.35
N SER A 202 19.29 -37.01 -36.29
CA SER A 202 19.66 -37.99 -37.30
C SER A 202 21.14 -37.85 -37.65
N ASP A 203 22.00 -38.06 -36.65
CA ASP A 203 23.38 -38.48 -36.88
C ASP A 203 23.43 -40.01 -36.80
N SER A 204 23.68 -40.64 -37.95
CA SER A 204 24.25 -41.98 -38.02
C SER A 204 25.48 -41.92 -38.93
N ASP A 205 26.59 -41.48 -38.32
CA ASP A 205 27.94 -41.97 -38.57
C ASP A 205 27.94 -43.53 -38.46
N SER A 206 28.78 -44.35 -39.11
CA SER A 206 29.95 -44.16 -39.94
C SER A 206 30.38 -45.55 -40.48
N ASP A 207 31.34 -45.53 -41.40
CA ASP A 207 32.42 -46.52 -41.58
C ASP A 207 32.40 -47.58 -42.71
N SER A 208 33.12 -47.21 -43.78
CA SER A 208 34.45 -47.73 -44.15
C SER A 208 34.66 -49.20 -44.61
N ASP A 209 35.28 -49.26 -45.80
CA ASP A 209 36.23 -50.26 -46.33
C ASP A 209 35.72 -51.62 -46.83
N SER A 210 35.90 -51.90 -48.13
CA SER A 210 37.08 -52.62 -48.67
C SER A 210 36.84 -53.25 -50.04
N ASP A 211 37.89 -53.21 -50.87
CA ASP A 211 38.01 -53.76 -52.22
C ASP A 211 37.69 -55.27 -52.33
N SER A 212 37.15 -55.72 -53.47
CA SER A 212 37.77 -56.77 -54.32
C SER A 212 36.88 -57.22 -55.48
N ASP A 213 37.58 -57.48 -56.59
CA ASP A 213 37.11 -57.94 -57.91
C ASP A 213 36.24 -59.21 -57.90
N SER A 214 35.41 -59.39 -58.93
CA SER A 214 35.44 -60.53 -59.90
C SER A 214 34.07 -60.74 -60.59
N ASP A 215 34.08 -60.56 -61.91
CA ASP A 215 33.33 -61.24 -62.98
C ASP A 215 32.14 -62.16 -62.62
N SER A 216 30.99 -61.96 -63.27
CA SER A 216 30.57 -62.73 -64.47
C SER A 216 29.06 -62.65 -64.73
N ASP A 217 28.74 -62.22 -65.95
CA ASP A 217 27.67 -62.64 -66.86
C ASP A 217 26.30 -63.04 -66.31
N SER A 218 25.26 -62.31 -66.73
CA SER A 218 24.23 -62.90 -67.60
C SER A 218 23.31 -61.85 -68.20
N ASP A 219 23.16 -61.98 -69.52
CA ASP A 219 22.28 -61.24 -70.41
C ASP A 219 20.80 -61.31 -69.98
N SER A 220 20.07 -60.21 -70.21
CA SER A 220 18.77 -60.28 -70.89
C SER A 220 18.28 -58.89 -71.26
N ASP A 221 18.35 -58.64 -72.56
CA ASP A 221 17.53 -57.78 -73.42
C ASP A 221 16.31 -57.09 -72.78
N SER A 222 16.23 -55.77 -72.96
CA SER A 222 14.94 -55.12 -73.22
C SER A 222 15.17 -53.89 -74.08
N ASP A 223 14.70 -54.01 -75.33
CA ASP A 223 14.63 -52.98 -76.35
C ASP A 223 13.96 -51.70 -75.84
N SER A 224 14.65 -50.60 -76.15
CA SER A 224 14.20 -49.34 -76.73
C SER A 224 12.70 -49.05 -76.91
N ASP A 225 12.41 -47.78 -76.57
CA ASP A 225 11.55 -46.82 -77.28
C ASP A 225 10.04 -46.94 -77.04
N SER A 226 9.46 -46.00 -76.29
CA SER A 226 8.91 -44.71 -76.76
C SER A 226 7.38 -44.88 -76.94
N ASP A 227 6.47 -43.96 -76.68
CA ASP A 227 6.40 -42.52 -76.46
C ASP A 227 5.07 -42.25 -75.70
N SER A 228 4.92 -41.03 -75.15
CA SER A 228 3.68 -40.20 -75.15
C SER A 228 2.41 -40.75 -74.47
N ASP A 229 1.50 -40.01 -73.85
CA ASP A 229 1.22 -38.60 -73.58
C ASP A 229 -0.02 -38.69 -72.64
N SER A 230 -0.05 -37.98 -71.51
CA SER A 230 -0.90 -36.79 -71.29
C SER A 230 -2.29 -37.07 -70.69
N ASP A 231 -2.66 -36.13 -69.81
CA ASP A 231 -4.00 -35.75 -69.34
C ASP A 231 -4.66 -36.70 -68.32
N SER A 232 -5.29 -36.27 -67.22
CA SER A 232 -5.67 -34.93 -66.73
C SER A 232 -6.46 -35.15 -65.42
N GLU A 233 -6.32 -34.22 -64.47
CA GLU A 233 -7.36 -33.67 -63.57
C GLU A 233 -8.05 -34.59 -62.54
N SER A 234 -7.94 -34.33 -61.22
CA SER A 234 -8.62 -33.31 -60.39
C SER A 234 -9.87 -33.87 -59.69
N ASP A 235 -9.90 -33.62 -58.37
CA ASP A 235 -10.95 -33.88 -57.35
C ASP A 235 -11.16 -35.33 -56.84
#